data_AF-A0A2V3HZ20-F1
#
_entry.id   AF-A0A2V3HZ20-F1
#
_cell.length_a   1.000
_cell.length_b   1.000
_cell.length_c   1.000
_cell.angle_alpha   90.00
_cell.angle_beta   90.00
_cell.angle_gamma   90.00
#
_symmetry.space_group_name_H-M   'P 1'
#
loop_
_entity.id
_entity.type
_entity.pdbx_description
1 polymer ?
#
loop_
_entity_poly.entity_id
_entity_poly.type
_entity_poly.pdbx_seq_one_letter_code
_entity_poly.pdbx_strand_id
1 'polypeptide(L)'
;YQTRRTLKEAEDKIDESDVGPVEAKLGELEELITKDGEPLDIDDIDEAAIQTKVKELEESMHAISAKLYEAAAANMEQEQAEQQAEADTDGDVVEADFEVLDDEA
;
A
#
# COMPACT_ATOMS: atom_id res chain seq x y z
N TYR A 1 0.99 -17.89 5.65
CA TYR A 1 -0.48 -18.02 5.50
C TYR A 1 -1.22 -16.68 5.62
N GLN A 2 -1.08 -15.92 6.73
CA GLN A 2 -1.81 -14.65 6.90
C GLN A 2 -1.53 -13.64 5.79
N THR A 3 -0.26 -13.45 5.41
CA THR A 3 0.13 -12.51 4.34
C THR A 3 -0.52 -12.84 2.99
N ARG A 4 -0.56 -14.12 2.57
CA ARG A 4 -1.26 -14.55 1.35
C ARG A 4 -2.75 -14.20 1.39
N ARG A 5 -3.40 -14.42 2.54
CA ARG A 5 -4.81 -14.09 2.71
C ARG A 5 -5.06 -12.58 2.61
N THR A 6 -4.24 -11.77 3.27
CA THR A 6 -4.36 -10.31 3.23
C THR A 6 -4.14 -9.75 1.83
N LEU A 7 -3.16 -10.29 1.08
CA LEU A 7 -2.93 -9.89 -0.31
C LEU A 7 -4.15 -10.20 -1.18
N LYS A 8 -4.73 -11.40 -1.03
CA LYS A 8 -5.93 -11.80 -1.76
C LYS A 8 -7.15 -10.94 -1.42
N GLU A 9 -7.32 -10.58 -0.14
CA GLU A 9 -8.41 -9.68 0.29
C GLU A 9 -8.20 -8.24 -0.20
N ALA A 10 -6.98 -7.87 -0.58
CA ALA A 10 -6.62 -6.55 -1.08
C ALA A 10 -6.37 -6.55 -2.60
N GLU A 11 -6.57 -7.66 -3.31
CA GLU A 11 -6.29 -7.77 -4.75
C GLU A 11 -7.12 -6.80 -5.59
N ASP A 12 -8.35 -6.47 -5.14
CA ASP A 12 -9.20 -5.47 -5.78
C ASP A 12 -8.67 -4.03 -5.66
N LYS A 13 -7.70 -3.80 -4.78
CA LYS A 13 -7.14 -2.48 -4.44
C LYS A 13 -5.67 -2.33 -4.80
N ILE A 14 -5.00 -3.42 -5.16
CA ILE A 14 -3.56 -3.48 -5.39
C ILE A 14 -3.36 -4.10 -6.76
N ASP A 15 -2.54 -3.49 -7.62
CA ASP A 15 -2.25 -4.02 -8.94
C ASP A 15 -1.64 -5.43 -8.88
N GLU A 16 -2.03 -6.31 -9.81
CA GLU A 16 -1.46 -7.66 -9.94
C GLU A 16 0.07 -7.63 -10.12
N SER A 17 0.61 -6.57 -10.75
CA SER A 17 2.05 -6.37 -10.91
C SER A 17 2.80 -6.23 -9.58
N ASP A 18 2.10 -5.84 -8.53
CA ASP A 18 2.63 -5.68 -7.18
C ASP A 18 2.41 -6.93 -6.32
N VAL A 19 1.33 -7.68 -6.56
CA VAL A 19 1.03 -8.94 -5.84
C VAL A 19 1.99 -10.06 -6.24
N GLY A 20 2.26 -10.24 -7.54
CA GLY A 20 3.08 -11.34 -8.05
C GLY A 20 4.47 -11.48 -7.40
N PRO A 21 5.25 -10.40 -7.26
CA PRO A 21 6.56 -10.44 -6.58
C PRO A 21 6.47 -10.88 -5.10
N VAL A 22 5.40 -10.51 -4.40
CA VAL A 22 5.19 -10.85 -2.99
C VAL A 22 4.80 -12.32 -2.84
N GLU A 23 3.95 -12.84 -3.74
CA GLU A 23 3.60 -14.26 -3.77
C GLU A 23 4.80 -15.16 -4.07
N ALA A 24 5.65 -14.76 -5.01
CA ALA A 24 6.89 -15.46 -5.32
C ALA A 24 7.80 -15.56 -4.09
N LYS A 25 8.03 -14.44 -3.40
CA LYS A 25 8.83 -14.41 -2.15
C LYS A 25 8.22 -15.25 -1.03
N LEU A 26 6.89 -15.27 -0.91
CA LEU A 26 6.20 -16.14 0.05
C LEU A 26 6.37 -17.62 -0.27
N GLY A 27 6.41 -17.99 -1.55
CA GLY A 27 6.75 -19.36 -1.99
C GLY A 27 8.18 -19.73 -1.64
N GLU A 28 9.15 -18.87 -1.99
CA GLU A 28 10.57 -19.10 -1.66
C GLU A 28 10.80 -19.21 -0.14
N LEU A 29 10.13 -18.37 0.66
CA LEU A 29 10.19 -18.47 2.13
C LEU A 29 9.57 -19.77 2.65
N GLU A 30 8.51 -20.27 2.03
CA GLU A 30 7.88 -21.55 2.38
C GLU A 30 8.80 -22.74 2.08
N GLU A 31 9.54 -22.70 0.97
CA GLU A 31 10.55 -23.70 0.60
C GLU A 31 11.77 -23.71 1.54
N LEU A 32 12.08 -22.58 2.18
CA LEU A 32 13.15 -22.49 3.18
C LEU A 32 12.80 -23.15 4.53
N ILE A 33 11.52 -23.42 4.78
CA ILE A 33 11.04 -24.02 6.04
C ILE A 33 10.33 -25.36 5.82
N THR A 34 10.05 -25.72 4.58
CA THR A 34 9.27 -26.89 4.21
C THR A 34 9.86 -27.55 2.97
N LYS A 35 9.90 -28.89 2.95
CA LYS A 35 10.32 -29.67 1.79
C LYS A 35 9.33 -30.81 1.57
N ASP A 36 8.87 -30.97 0.33
CA ASP A 36 7.85 -31.97 -0.04
C ASP A 36 6.55 -31.88 0.80
N GLY A 37 6.25 -30.69 1.34
CA GLY A 37 5.09 -30.44 2.21
C GLY A 37 5.30 -30.80 3.68
N GLU A 38 6.49 -31.24 4.07
CA GLU A 38 6.86 -31.50 5.46
C GLU A 38 7.82 -30.44 6.00
N PRO A 39 7.68 -30.00 7.26
CA PRO A 39 8.62 -29.06 7.88
C PRO A 39 10.04 -29.62 7.86
N LEU A 40 11.01 -28.75 7.54
CA LEU A 40 12.43 -29.10 7.65
C LEU A 40 12.83 -29.32 9.11
N ASP A 41 13.88 -30.11 9.33
CA ASP A 41 14.51 -30.23 10.64
C ASP A 41 15.19 -28.90 11.00
N ILE A 42 15.25 -28.57 12.29
CA ILE A 42 15.85 -27.32 12.77
C ILE A 42 17.34 -27.21 12.36
N ASP A 43 18.02 -28.36 12.26
CA ASP A 43 19.43 -28.41 11.85
C ASP A 43 19.62 -28.14 10.34
N ASP A 44 18.58 -28.34 9.53
CA ASP A 44 18.58 -28.11 8.08
C ASP A 44 18.04 -26.71 7.70
N ILE A 45 17.52 -25.95 8.66
CA ILE A 45 16.98 -24.61 8.46
C ILE A 45 18.11 -23.58 8.37
N ASP A 46 18.18 -22.87 7.24
CA ASP A 46 19.03 -21.70 7.10
C ASP A 46 18.32 -20.45 7.64
N GLU A 47 18.58 -20.14 8.92
CA GLU A 47 18.01 -18.96 9.57
C GLU A 47 18.42 -17.66 8.88
N ALA A 48 19.65 -17.56 8.35
CA ALA A 48 20.12 -16.34 7.68
C ALA A 48 19.39 -16.12 6.35
N ALA A 49 19.12 -17.19 5.61
CA ALA A 49 18.31 -17.13 4.39
C ALA A 49 16.87 -16.73 4.71
N ILE A 50 16.26 -17.30 5.75
CA ILE A 50 14.91 -16.94 6.20
C ILE A 50 14.82 -15.46 6.58
N GLN A 51 15.73 -14.97 7.42
CA GLN A 51 15.74 -13.57 7.84
C GLN A 51 15.92 -12.62 6.65
N THR A 52 16.79 -12.98 5.70
CA THR A 52 16.98 -12.22 4.46
C THR A 52 15.67 -12.18 3.67
N LYS A 53 14.98 -13.32 3.53
CA LYS A 53 13.73 -13.40 2.78
C LYS A 53 12.57 -12.66 3.42
N VAL A 54 12.51 -12.68 4.74
CA VAL A 54 11.55 -11.87 5.51
C VAL A 54 11.77 -10.38 5.26
N LYS A 55 13.03 -9.90 5.26
CA LYS A 55 13.33 -8.49 4.93
C LYS A 55 12.93 -8.12 3.51
N GLU A 56 13.28 -8.96 2.53
CA GLU A 56 12.89 -8.72 1.13
C GLU A 56 11.37 -8.67 0.94
N LEU A 57 10.62 -9.45 1.73
CA LEU A 57 9.17 -9.47 1.75
C LEU A 57 8.63 -8.17 2.37
N GLU A 58 9.16 -7.74 3.52
CA GLU A 58 8.81 -6.48 4.18
C GLU A 58 9.06 -5.27 3.26
N GLU A 59 10.21 -5.22 2.59
CA GLU A 59 10.54 -4.16 1.63
C GLU A 59 9.54 -4.10 0.46
N SER A 60 9.07 -5.27 0.00
CA SER A 60 8.06 -5.32 -1.07
C SER A 60 6.72 -4.80 -0.57
N MET A 61 6.30 -5.21 0.63
CA MET A 61 5.08 -4.70 1.25
C MET A 61 5.14 -3.19 1.48
N HIS A 62 6.30 -2.66 1.88
CA HIS A 62 6.51 -1.22 2.00
C HIS A 62 6.39 -0.51 0.65
N ALA A 63 6.97 -1.05 -0.42
CA ALA A 63 6.85 -0.49 -1.75
C ALA A 63 5.38 -0.44 -2.23
N ILE A 64 4.61 -1.51 -1.98
CA ILE A 64 3.17 -1.55 -2.27
C ILE A 64 2.44 -0.47 -1.48
N SER A 65 2.70 -0.37 -0.17
CA SER A 65 2.06 0.64 0.66
C SER A 65 2.36 2.06 0.17
N ALA A 66 3.60 2.34 -0.26
CA ALA A 66 4.00 3.64 -0.79
C ALA A 66 3.25 3.97 -2.08
N LYS A 67 3.16 3.02 -3.01
CA LYS A 67 2.40 3.17 -4.25
C LYS A 67 0.91 3.42 -4.00
N LEU A 68 0.30 2.73 -3.04
CA LEU A 68 -1.09 2.97 -2.66
C LEU A 68 -1.32 4.38 -2.12
N TYR A 69 -0.41 4.88 -1.29
CA TYR A 69 -0.48 6.26 -0.80
C TYR A 69 -0.29 7.27 -1.93
N GLU A 70 0.65 7.03 -2.85
CA GLU A 70 0.87 7.89 -4.03
C GLU A 70 -0.35 7.90 -4.97
N ALA A 71 -0.91 6.73 -5.27
CA ALA A 71 -2.11 6.60 -6.09
C ALA A 71 -3.34 7.25 -5.43
N ALA A 72 -3.47 7.16 -4.11
CA ALA A 72 -4.52 7.85 -3.37
C ALA A 72 -4.36 9.38 -3.40
N ALA A 73 -3.13 9.87 -3.24
CA ALA A 73 -2.85 11.31 -3.34
C ALA A 73 -3.13 11.85 -4.75
N ALA A 74 -2.71 11.13 -5.80
CA ALA A 74 -2.96 11.50 -7.19
C ALA A 74 -4.47 11.53 -7.51
N ASN A 75 -5.25 10.56 -7.01
CA ASN A 75 -6.71 10.59 -7.17
C ASN A 75 -7.34 11.79 -6.46
N MET A 76 -6.93 12.14 -5.24
CA MET A 76 -7.45 13.34 -4.55
C MET A 76 -7.10 14.64 -5.28
N GLU A 77 -5.91 14.72 -5.88
CA GLU A 77 -5.48 15.88 -6.66
C GLU A 77 -6.27 16.00 -7.98
N GLN A 78 -6.57 14.87 -8.63
CA GLN A 78 -7.49 14.84 -9.78
C GLN A 78 -8.92 15.23 -9.40
N GLU A 79 -9.47 14.69 -8.30
CA GLU A 79 -10.82 15.03 -7.84
C GLU A 79 -10.93 16.51 -7.47
N GLN A 80 -9.88 17.12 -6.89
CA GLN A 80 -9.84 18.56 -6.64
C GLN A 80 -9.76 19.37 -7.94
N ALA A 81 -8.95 18.95 -8.91
CA ALA A 81 -8.84 19.61 -10.20
C ALA A 81 -10.16 19.53 -11.02
N GLU A 82 -10.86 18.40 -10.96
CA GLU A 82 -12.17 18.20 -11.60
C GLU A 82 -13.27 19.01 -10.91
N GLN A 83 -13.29 19.08 -9.57
CA GLN A 83 -14.20 19.96 -8.82
C GLN A 83 -13.92 21.44 -9.09
N GLN A 84 -12.64 21.82 -9.27
CA GLN A 84 -12.26 23.19 -9.59
C GLN A 84 -12.62 23.56 -11.05
N ALA A 85 -12.57 22.60 -11.97
CA ALA A 85 -13.02 22.77 -13.35
C ALA A 85 -14.56 22.81 -13.48
N GLU A 86 -15.32 22.06 -12.66
CA GLU A 86 -16.78 22.15 -12.60
C GLU A 86 -17.24 23.46 -11.95
N ALA A 87 -16.55 23.93 -10.90
CA ALA A 87 -16.84 25.20 -10.23
C ALA A 87 -16.58 26.43 -11.12
N ASP A 88 -15.66 26.35 -12.10
CA ASP A 88 -15.40 27.42 -13.08
C ASP A 88 -16.52 27.55 -14.14
N THR A 89 -17.48 26.61 -14.17
CA THR A 89 -18.63 26.64 -15.11
C THR A 89 -19.98 26.98 -14.49
N ASP A 90 -20.17 26.91 -13.16
CA ASP A 90 -21.47 27.22 -12.52
C ASP A 90 -21.36 27.56 -11.01
N GLY A 91 -20.65 28.63 -10.62
CA GLY A 91 -20.52 28.95 -9.20
C GLY A 91 -20.16 30.40 -8.89
N ASP A 92 -21.18 31.19 -8.54
CA ASP A 92 -21.10 32.48 -7.85
C ASP A 92 -20.30 32.33 -6.54
N VAL A 93 -18.97 32.43 -6.62
CA VAL A 93 -18.10 32.54 -5.44
C VAL A 93 -18.33 33.93 -4.87
N VAL A 94 -19.31 34.06 -3.99
CA VAL A 94 -19.46 35.26 -3.18
C VAL A 94 -18.22 35.33 -2.28
N GLU A 95 -17.34 36.29 -2.53
CA GLU A 95 -16.28 36.68 -1.61
C GLU A 95 -16.96 37.04 -0.28
N ALA A 96 -17.03 36.06 0.63
CA ALA A 96 -17.45 36.33 1.99
C ALA A 96 -16.38 37.23 2.60
N ASP A 97 -16.67 38.53 2.66
CA ASP A 97 -15.92 39.50 3.47
C ASP A 97 -15.91 38.96 4.92
N PHE A 98 -14.84 38.24 5.27
CA PHE A 98 -14.59 37.78 6.62
C PHE A 98 -14.10 39.00 7.40
N GLU A 99 -15.03 39.72 8.02
CA GLU A 99 -14.72 40.76 9.00
C GLU A 99 -14.07 40.06 10.20
N VAL A 100 -12.73 40.13 10.28
CA VAL A 100 -11.98 39.77 11.48
C VAL A 100 -12.42 40.76 12.55
N LEU A 101 -13.34 40.33 13.42
CA LEU A 101 -13.65 41.05 14.64
C LEU A 101 -12.40 41.01 15.51
N ASP A 102 -11.63 42.11 15.48
CA ASP A 102 -10.62 42.36 16.49
C ASP A 102 -11.36 42.46 17.83
N ASP A 103 -11.26 41.42 18.65
CA ASP A 103 -11.64 41.46 20.06
C ASP A 103 -10.70 42.45 20.77
N GLU A 104 -11.09 43.73 20.82
CA GLU A 104 -10.47 44.70 21.71
C GLU A 104 -10.79 44.32 23.16
N ALA A 105 -9.79 43.80 23.88
CA ALA A 105 -9.79 43.55 25.31
C ALA A 105 -8.90 44.55 26.07
#